data_AF-A0A4V0WX80-F1
#
_entry.id   AF-A0A4V0WX80-F1
#
_cell.length_a   1.000
_cell.length_b   1.000
_cell.length_c   1.000
_cell.angle_alpha   90.00
_cell.angle_beta   90.00
_cell.angle_gamma   90.00
#
_symmetry.space_group_name_H-M   'P 1'
#
loop_
_entity.id
_entity.type
_entity.pdbx_description
1 polymer ?
#
loop_
_entity_poly.entity_id
_entity_poly.type
_entity_poly.pdbx_seq_one_letter_code
_entity_poly.pdbx_strand_id
1 'polypeptide(L)'
;MNDIITTVIGNAVTDVSLRVTSAGTSVASFRIASNSRRFDKSTSSWIDQEPSYLSITAWSQLAENVALSVHKGQPLVVTGKLKVRQWQDEDKSGTNVEIDAIAIGHDLNRGTSEFTKVKRVSEFYEQDPWMNEASDTEINAA
;
A
#
# COMPACT_ATOMS: atom_id res chain seq x y z
N MET A 1 -11.53 -3.71 19.78
CA MET A 1 -12.06 -3.66 18.40
C MET A 1 -11.19 -4.60 17.60
N ASN A 2 -11.77 -5.65 17.01
CA ASN A 2 -11.00 -6.74 16.40
C ASN A 2 -10.91 -6.52 14.89
N ASP A 3 -9.71 -6.26 14.39
CA ASP A 3 -9.45 -6.12 12.95
C ASP A 3 -9.13 -7.49 12.33
N ILE A 4 -9.61 -7.73 11.11
CA ILE A 4 -9.21 -8.91 10.33
C ILE A 4 -7.93 -8.55 9.58
N ILE A 5 -6.81 -9.16 9.98
CA ILE A 5 -5.53 -9.01 9.27
C ILE A 5 -5.42 -10.11 8.23
N THR A 6 -5.12 -9.71 6.99
CA THR A 6 -4.90 -10.64 5.89
C THR A 6 -3.65 -10.27 5.11
N THR A 7 -3.10 -11.25 4.41
CA THR A 7 -2.00 -11.07 3.46
C THR A 7 -2.45 -11.56 2.10
N VAL A 8 -2.24 -10.74 1.08
CA VAL A 8 -2.54 -11.06 -0.31
C VAL A 8 -1.27 -10.99 -1.15
N ILE A 9 -1.14 -11.92 -2.09
CA ILE A 9 -0.07 -11.95 -3.07
C ILE A 9 -0.71 -11.83 -4.45
N GLY A 10 -0.21 -10.92 -5.28
CA GLY A 10 -0.83 -10.67 -6.56
C GLY A 10 -0.08 -9.65 -7.41
N ASN A 11 -0.72 -9.19 -8.48
CA ASN A 11 -0.15 -8.18 -9.38
C ASN A 11 -0.95 -6.88 -9.29
N ALA A 12 -0.27 -5.73 -9.24
CA ALA A 12 -0.94 -4.45 -9.43
C ALA A 12 -1.57 -4.41 -10.83
N VAL A 13 -2.88 -4.20 -10.93
CA VAL A 13 -3.60 -4.16 -12.23
C VAL A 13 -3.95 -2.75 -12.67
N THR A 14 -3.81 -1.77 -11.77
CA THR A 14 -3.88 -0.34 -12.07
C THR A 14 -2.59 0.33 -11.63
N ASP A 15 -2.32 1.50 -12.19
CA ASP A 15 -1.29 2.39 -11.66
C ASP A 15 -1.67 2.89 -10.27
N VAL A 16 -0.66 3.31 -9.50
CA VAL A 16 -0.86 3.89 -8.17
C VAL A 16 -1.35 5.33 -8.31
N SER A 17 -2.53 5.61 -7.75
CA SER A 17 -3.06 6.97 -7.63
C SER A 17 -2.70 7.54 -6.28
N LEU A 18 -1.81 8.54 -6.25
CA LEU A 18 -1.45 9.28 -5.05
C LEU A 18 -2.27 10.57 -4.97
N ARG A 19 -2.92 10.79 -3.83
CA ARG A 19 -3.66 12.02 -3.53
C ARG A 19 -3.32 12.49 -2.12
N VAL A 20 -3.50 13.79 -1.87
CA VAL A 20 -3.39 14.39 -0.54
C VAL A 20 -4.80 14.78 -0.09
N THR A 21 -5.19 14.40 1.12
CA THR A 21 -6.49 14.78 1.68
C THR A 21 -6.51 16.28 2.04
N SER A 22 -7.68 16.84 2.28
CA SER A 22 -7.82 18.21 2.81
C SER A 22 -7.12 18.42 4.16
N ALA A 23 -6.91 17.33 4.91
CA ALA A 23 -6.14 17.33 6.17
C ALA A 23 -4.63 17.18 5.96
N GLY A 24 -4.13 17.21 4.71
CA GLY A 24 -2.70 17.11 4.39
C GLY A 24 -2.13 15.70 4.47
N THR A 25 -2.96 14.66 4.56
CA THR A 25 -2.48 13.27 4.64
C THR A 25 -2.40 12.63 3.26
N SER A 26 -1.24 12.08 2.91
CA SER A 26 -1.03 11.30 1.69
C SER A 26 -1.80 9.98 1.71
N VAL A 27 -2.47 9.67 0.60
CA VAL A 27 -3.23 8.42 0.39
C VAL A 27 -2.93 7.89 -1.00
N ALA A 28 -2.49 6.64 -1.06
CA ALA A 28 -2.25 5.95 -2.32
C ALA A 28 -3.26 4.82 -2.48
N SER A 29 -3.84 4.70 -3.67
CA SER A 29 -4.74 3.59 -4.00
C SER A 29 -4.39 2.94 -5.33
N PHE A 30 -4.55 1.63 -5.39
CA PHE A 30 -4.42 0.83 -6.59
C PHE A 30 -5.19 -0.48 -6.42
N ARG A 31 -5.34 -1.24 -7.51
CA ARG A 31 -6.01 -2.54 -7.49
C ARG A 31 -5.02 -3.67 -7.68
N ILE A 32 -5.19 -4.76 -6.94
CA ILE A 32 -4.39 -5.97 -7.07
C ILE A 32 -5.26 -7.13 -7.57
N ALA A 33 -4.71 -7.97 -8.43
CA ALA A 33 -5.29 -9.26 -8.82
C ALA A 33 -4.51 -10.39 -8.17
N SER A 34 -5.18 -11.17 -7.33
CA SER A 34 -4.67 -12.40 -6.72
C SER A 34 -5.17 -13.59 -7.54
N ASN A 35 -4.26 -14.19 -8.30
CA ASN A 35 -4.57 -15.36 -9.12
C ASN A 35 -4.52 -16.61 -8.24
N SER A 36 -5.58 -17.43 -8.27
CA SER A 36 -5.59 -18.74 -7.62
C SER A 36 -5.48 -19.84 -8.68
N ARG A 37 -4.62 -20.83 -8.43
CA ARG A 37 -4.54 -22.05 -9.23
C ARG A 37 -5.11 -23.20 -8.43
N ARG A 38 -5.97 -24.00 -9.07
CA ARG A 38 -6.49 -25.24 -8.50
C ARG A 38 -5.91 -26.42 -9.27
N PHE A 39 -5.41 -27.40 -8.54
CA PHE A 39 -5.04 -28.68 -9.13
C PHE A 39 -6.30 -29.49 -9.41
N ASP A 40 -6.53 -29.84 -10.68
CA ASP A 40 -7.58 -30.75 -11.10
C ASP A 40 -7.05 -32.17 -11.18
N LYS A 41 -7.58 -33.04 -10.31
CA LYS A 41 -7.19 -34.45 -10.22
C LYS A 41 -7.65 -35.27 -11.43
N SER A 42 -8.69 -34.83 -12.15
CA SER A 42 -9.22 -35.57 -13.29
C SER A 42 -8.33 -35.41 -14.53
N THR A 43 -7.81 -34.20 -14.76
CA THR A 43 -6.92 -33.87 -15.87
C THR A 43 -5.44 -33.91 -15.47
N SER A 44 -5.14 -34.13 -14.18
CA SER A 44 -3.79 -34.06 -13.60
C SER A 44 -3.06 -32.75 -13.95
N SER A 45 -3.81 -31.64 -14.01
CA SER A 45 -3.31 -30.35 -14.47
C SER A 45 -3.68 -29.21 -13.52
N TRP A 46 -2.91 -28.13 -13.54
CA TRP A 46 -3.24 -26.89 -12.83
C TRP A 46 -4.14 -26.04 -13.71
N ILE A 47 -5.31 -25.68 -13.19
CA ILE A 47 -6.26 -24.83 -13.87
C ILE A 47 -6.25 -23.46 -13.18
N ASP A 48 -6.12 -22.41 -13.99
CA ASP A 48 -6.25 -21.03 -13.53
C ASP A 48 -7.72 -20.75 -13.19
N GLN A 49 -7.96 -20.23 -11.98
CA GLN A 49 -9.28 -19.74 -11.60
C GLN A 49 -9.42 -18.26 -11.91
N GLU A 50 -10.67 -17.78 -11.87
CA GLU A 50 -10.95 -16.36 -11.98
C GLU A 50 -10.20 -15.59 -10.87
N PRO A 51 -9.45 -14.53 -11.23
CA PRO A 51 -8.66 -13.79 -10.26
C PRO A 51 -9.56 -13.04 -9.29
N SER A 52 -9.16 -13.05 -8.01
CA SER A 52 -9.78 -12.19 -7.01
C SER A 52 -9.18 -10.80 -7.10
N TYR A 53 -10.03 -9.78 -7.23
CA TYR A 53 -9.59 -8.39 -7.30
C TYR A 53 -9.85 -7.67 -5.99
N LEU A 54 -8.82 -7.03 -5.45
CA LEU A 54 -8.91 -6.26 -4.20
C LEU A 54 -8.40 -4.84 -4.42
N SER A 55 -9.04 -3.89 -3.75
CA SER A 55 -8.57 -2.49 -3.71
C SER A 55 -7.61 -2.33 -2.54
N ILE A 56 -6.43 -1.77 -2.79
CA ILE A 56 -5.42 -1.52 -1.76
C ILE A 56 -5.40 -0.02 -1.47
N THR A 57 -5.42 0.35 -0.20
CA THR A 57 -5.24 1.73 0.25
C THR A 57 -4.06 1.81 1.21
N ALA A 58 -3.08 2.65 0.91
CA ALA A 58 -1.97 2.97 1.78
C ALA A 58 -2.07 4.42 2.27
N TRP A 59 -1.59 4.68 3.48
CA TRP A 59 -1.69 5.99 4.15
C TRP A 59 -0.31 6.53 4.53
N SER A 60 -0.22 7.85 4.64
CA SER A 60 0.95 8.58 5.17
C SER A 60 2.22 8.20 4.40
N GLN A 61 3.34 7.95 5.09
CA GLN A 61 4.62 7.60 4.46
C GLN A 61 4.51 6.36 3.54
N LEU A 62 3.67 5.38 3.89
CA LEU A 62 3.51 4.20 3.04
C LEU A 62 2.89 4.58 1.70
N ALA A 63 1.96 5.54 1.68
CA ALA A 63 1.34 6.02 0.45
C ALA A 63 2.39 6.61 -0.52
N GLU A 64 3.23 7.49 -0.01
CA GLU A 64 4.30 8.14 -0.79
C GLU A 64 5.31 7.11 -1.30
N ASN A 65 5.76 6.21 -0.43
CA ASN A 65 6.72 5.18 -0.80
C ASN A 65 6.16 4.25 -1.88
N VAL A 66 4.89 3.84 -1.76
CA VAL A 66 4.23 2.98 -2.75
C VAL A 66 4.08 3.70 -4.08
N ALA A 67 3.71 4.98 -4.10
CA ALA A 67 3.61 5.76 -5.33
C ALA A 67 4.94 5.87 -6.08
N LEU A 68 6.06 5.89 -5.34
CA LEU A 68 7.41 5.92 -5.92
C LEU A 68 7.96 4.53 -6.29
N SER A 69 7.48 3.46 -5.65
CA SER A 69 8.08 2.12 -5.74
C SER A 69 7.29 1.13 -6.59
N VAL A 70 5.97 1.35 -6.74
CA VAL A 70 5.05 0.36 -7.30
C VAL A 70 4.46 0.86 -8.61
N HIS A 71 4.50 0.00 -9.63
CA HIS A 71 3.89 0.23 -10.94
C HIS A 71 2.93 -0.90 -11.33
N LYS A 72 2.01 -0.60 -12.24
CA LYS A 72 1.12 -1.60 -12.83
C LYS A 72 1.92 -2.78 -13.41
N GLY A 73 1.40 -3.99 -13.19
CA GLY A 73 1.97 -5.26 -13.62
C GLY A 73 2.95 -5.87 -12.62
N GLN A 74 3.42 -5.11 -11.62
CA GLN A 74 4.43 -5.61 -10.69
C GLN A 74 3.85 -6.60 -9.67
N PRO A 75 4.63 -7.62 -9.29
CA PRO A 75 4.22 -8.63 -8.32
C PRO A 75 4.45 -8.12 -6.89
N LEU A 76 3.43 -8.21 -6.04
CA LEU A 76 3.42 -7.62 -4.71
C LEU A 76 2.93 -8.62 -3.65
N VAL A 77 3.45 -8.45 -2.44
CA VAL A 77 2.90 -9.00 -1.19
C VAL A 77 2.36 -7.83 -0.38
N VAL A 78 1.09 -7.91 0.03
CA VAL A 78 0.40 -6.85 0.78
C VAL A 78 -0.21 -7.44 2.03
N THR A 79 0.13 -6.89 3.19
CA THR A 79 -0.50 -7.22 4.48
C THR A 79 -1.24 -6.02 5.01
N GLY A 80 -2.47 -6.22 5.49
CA GLY A 80 -3.29 -5.12 5.98
C GLY A 80 -4.60 -5.54 6.60
N LYS A 81 -5.43 -4.54 6.91
CA LYS A 81 -6.77 -4.75 7.48
C LYS A 81 -7.77 -4.96 6.37
N LEU A 82 -8.44 -6.12 6.37
CA LEU A 82 -9.49 -6.43 5.41
C LEU A 82 -10.78 -5.66 5.74
N LYS A 83 -11.35 -5.02 4.73
CA LYS A 83 -12.65 -4.35 4.78
C LYS A 83 -13.51 -4.86 3.64
N VAL A 84 -14.73 -5.26 3.97
CA VAL A 84 -15.75 -5.63 2.98
C VAL A 84 -16.80 -4.53 3.01
N ARG A 85 -16.92 -3.79 1.91
CA ARG A 85 -17.87 -2.69 1.78
C ARG A 85 -18.91 -3.02 0.74
N GLN A 86 -20.17 -2.82 1.09
CA GLN A 86 -21.24 -2.80 0.10
C GLN A 86 -21.28 -1.41 -0.53
N TRP A 87 -21.49 -1.37 -1.83
CA TRP A 87 -21.71 -0.13 -2.56
C TRP A 87 -23.01 -0.26 -3.36
N GLN A 88 -23.69 0.87 -3.53
CA GLN A 88 -24.91 0.98 -4.30
C GLN A 88 -24.91 2.31 -5.04
N ASP A 89 -25.06 2.23 -6.36
CA ASP A 89 -25.42 3.33 -7.25
C ASP A 89 -26.87 3.17 -7.70
N GLU A 90 -27.39 4.13 -8.46
CA GLU A 90 -28.79 4.19 -8.91
C GLU A 90 -29.29 2.87 -9.52
N ASP A 91 -28.46 2.18 -10.33
CA ASP A 91 -28.84 0.94 -11.03
C ASP A 91 -28.08 -0.32 -10.57
N LYS A 92 -27.05 -0.17 -9.74
CA LYS A 92 -26.10 -1.28 -9.45
C LYS A 92 -25.75 -1.33 -7.99
N SER A 93 -25.68 -2.54 -7.44
CA SER A 93 -25.10 -2.77 -6.13
C SER A 93 -24.05 -3.87 -6.22
N GLY A 94 -23.10 -3.85 -5.29
CA GLY A 94 -22.03 -4.82 -5.27
C GLY A 94 -21.28 -4.82 -3.96
N THR A 95 -20.29 -5.70 -3.89
CA THR A 95 -19.36 -5.80 -2.77
C THR A 95 -17.97 -5.43 -3.26
N ASN A 96 -17.33 -4.48 -2.59
CA ASN A 96 -15.93 -4.14 -2.78
C ASN A 96 -15.11 -4.73 -1.61
N VAL A 97 -14.04 -5.42 -1.95
CA VAL A 97 -13.08 -5.94 -0.97
C VAL A 97 -11.86 -5.02 -0.98
N GLU A 98 -11.59 -4.43 0.17
CA GLU A 98 -10.56 -3.42 0.38
C GLU A 98 -9.55 -3.92 1.42
N ILE A 99 -8.29 -3.55 1.26
CA ILE A 99 -7.23 -3.75 2.25
C ILE A 99 -6.62 -2.39 2.58
N ASP A 100 -6.74 -1.99 3.84
CA ASP A 100 -5.93 -0.90 4.39
C ASP A 100 -4.55 -1.45 4.71
N ALA A 101 -3.58 -1.11 3.87
CA ALA A 101 -2.24 -1.67 3.92
C ALA A 101 -1.48 -1.23 5.18
N ILE A 102 -0.87 -2.21 5.84
CA ILE A 102 0.09 -2.04 6.92
C ILE A 102 1.51 -2.17 6.35
N ALA A 103 1.72 -3.11 5.42
CA ALA A 103 2.98 -3.31 4.73
C ALA A 103 2.75 -3.76 3.27
N ILE A 104 3.61 -3.28 2.37
CA ILE A 104 3.63 -3.64 0.95
C ILE A 104 5.09 -3.86 0.55
N GLY A 105 5.36 -4.92 -0.20
CA GLY A 105 6.67 -5.18 -0.80
C GLY A 105 6.57 -5.93 -2.12
N HIS A 106 7.62 -5.86 -2.94
CA HIS A 106 7.70 -6.68 -4.16
C HIS A 106 7.82 -8.15 -3.80
N ASP A 107 7.11 -9.02 -4.53
CA ASP A 107 7.28 -10.46 -4.43
C ASP A 107 8.54 -10.89 -5.16
N LEU A 108 9.62 -11.10 -4.40
CA LEU A 108 10.94 -11.42 -4.91
C LEU A 108 11.07 -12.84 -5.47
N ASN A 109 10.05 -13.70 -5.34
CA ASN A 109 10.02 -14.95 -6.11
C ASN A 109 9.88 -14.69 -7.62
N ARG A 110 9.48 -13.48 -7.99
CA ARG A 110 9.12 -13.09 -9.36
C ARG A 110 9.99 -11.96 -9.91
N GLY A 111 11.05 -11.56 -9.20
CA GLY A 111 11.95 -10.51 -9.62
C GLY A 111 12.91 -10.04 -8.52
N THR A 112 13.65 -8.97 -8.81
CA THR A 112 14.54 -8.29 -7.85
C THR A 112 14.06 -6.87 -7.61
N SER A 113 14.47 -6.25 -6.51
CA SER A 113 14.14 -4.87 -6.15
C SER A 113 15.33 -4.22 -5.44
N GLU A 114 15.48 -2.91 -5.57
CA GLU A 114 16.52 -2.13 -4.90
C GLU A 114 15.88 -1.29 -3.79
N PHE A 115 16.46 -1.33 -2.60
CA PHE A 115 15.95 -0.59 -1.45
C PHE A 115 16.74 0.69 -1.22
N THR A 116 16.04 1.83 -1.21
CA THR A 116 16.60 3.11 -0.79
C THR A 116 15.95 3.55 0.52
N LYS A 117 16.75 3.88 1.53
CA LYS A 117 16.23 4.42 2.79
C LYS A 117 15.69 5.84 2.56
N VAL A 118 14.41 6.05 2.86
CA VAL A 118 13.80 7.38 2.85
C VAL A 118 14.32 8.17 4.04
N LYS A 119 14.84 9.38 3.79
CA LYS A 119 15.23 10.32 4.85
C LYS A 119 13.97 10.92 5.47
N ARG A 120 13.85 10.87 6.79
CA ARG A 120 12.73 11.53 7.47
C ARG A 120 13.01 13.03 7.51
N VAL A 121 11.97 13.85 7.37
CA VAL A 121 12.09 15.32 7.44
C VAL A 121 12.75 15.77 8.76
N SER A 122 12.59 15.03 9.86
CA SER A 122 13.29 15.31 11.11
C SER A 122 14.82 15.21 11.01
N GLU A 123 15.35 14.28 10.21
CA GLU A 123 16.80 14.10 10.01
C GLU A 123 17.41 15.25 9.18
N PHE A 124 16.58 16.02 8.44
CA PHE A 124 17.04 17.21 7.73
C PHE A 124 17.28 18.39 8.67
N TYR A 125 16.50 18.53 9.74
CA TYR A 125 16.67 19.60 10.72
C TYR A 125 17.87 19.37 11.66
N GLU A 126 18.18 18.12 12.01
CA GLU A 126 19.37 17.79 12.83
C GLU A 126 20.70 18.07 12.12
N GLN A 127 20.71 18.11 10.78
CA GLN A 127 21.91 18.29 9.97
C GLN A 127 22.18 19.73 9.55
N ASP A 128 21.28 20.69 9.86
CA ASP A 128 21.47 22.09 9.52
C ASP A 128 22.10 22.84 10.72
N PRO A 129 23.42 23.15 10.69
CA PRO A 129 24.13 23.70 11.84
C PRO A 129 23.61 25.06 12.31
N TRP A 130 22.85 25.74 11.45
CA TRP A 130 22.32 27.09 11.67
C TRP A 130 20.95 27.11 12.38
N MET A 131 20.32 25.94 12.60
CA MET A 131 19.03 25.85 13.30
C MET A 131 19.14 25.37 14.76
N ASN A 132 20.19 24.65 15.14
CA ASN A 132 20.36 24.15 16.51
C ASN A 132 20.66 25.25 17.55
N GLU A 133 21.06 26.46 17.11
CA GLU A 133 21.32 27.60 18.01
C GLU A 133 20.04 28.38 18.37
N ALA A 134 18.97 28.25 17.58
CA ALA A 134 17.73 28.99 17.81
C ALA A 134 16.88 28.40 18.95
N SER A 135 16.98 27.10 19.23
CA SER A 135 16.21 26.45 20.31
C SER A 135 16.75 26.77 21.71
N ASP A 136 18.05 27.03 21.84
CA ASP A 136 18.70 27.27 23.13
C ASP A 136 18.57 28.73 23.61
N THR A 137 18.22 29.65 22.69
CA THR A 137 18.08 31.08 23.00
C THR A 137 16.69 31.41 23.57
N GLU A 138 15.65 30.64 23.26
CA GLU A 138 14.28 30.90 23.72
C GLU A 138 13.92 30.26 25.08
N ILE A 139 14.74 29.34 25.62
CA ILE A 139 14.47 28.70 26.92
C ILE A 139 15.05 29.50 28.11
N ASN A 140 16.02 30.39 27.88
CA ASN A 140 16.65 31.22 28.92
C ASN A 140 16.23 32.69 28.90
N ALA A 141 15.20 33.05 28.13
CA ALA A 141 14.67 34.41 28.03
C ALA A 141 13.17 34.47 28.36
N ALA A 142 12.76 33.92 29.50
CA ALA A 142 11.51 34.24 30.20
C ALA A 142 11.55 33.79 31.67
#